data_AF-A0A653XHG2-F1
#
_entry.id   AF-A0A653XHG2-F1
#
_cell.length_a   1.000
_cell.length_b   1.000
_cell.length_c   1.000
_cell.angle_alpha   90.00
_cell.angle_beta   90.00
_cell.angle_gamma   90.00
#
_symmetry.space_group_name_H-M   'P 1'
#
loop_
_entity.id
_entity.type
_entity.pdbx_description
1 polymer ?
#
loop_
_entity_poly.entity_id
_entity_poly.type
_entity_poly.pdbx_seq_one_letter_code
_entity_poly.pdbx_strand_id
1 'polypeptide(L)' 'MKIADRVHAGKVHINEQTVSDEANAPFGGVGASGTGSRFGGATANIEAFTEGQWLTVRPDIAPYPF' A
#
# COMPACT_ATOMS: atom_id res chain seq x y z
N MET A 1 4.22 -18.06 -12.15
CA MET A 1 3.31 -18.96 -11.41
C MET A 1 1.99 -19.07 -12.15
N LYS A 2 1.86 -19.95 -13.16
CA LYS A 2 0.76 -19.90 -14.16
C LYS A 2 -0.67 -19.79 -13.61
N ILE A 3 -0.97 -20.43 -12.47
CA ILE A 3 -2.29 -20.36 -11.84
C ILE A 3 -2.41 -19.11 -10.96
N ALA A 4 -1.47 -18.90 -10.02
CA ALA A 4 -1.50 -17.75 -9.11
C ALA A 4 -1.54 -16.41 -9.85
N ASP A 5 -0.78 -16.27 -10.95
CA ASP A 5 -0.72 -15.05 -11.77
C ASP A 5 -2.07 -14.71 -12.44
N ARG A 6 -2.99 -15.69 -12.52
CA ARG A 6 -4.34 -15.53 -13.12
C ARG A 6 -5.43 -15.32 -12.06
N VAL A 7 -5.13 -15.51 -10.78
CA VAL A 7 -6.11 -15.34 -9.71
C VAL A 7 -6.24 -13.85 -9.40
N HIS A 8 -7.43 -13.29 -9.57
CA HIS A 8 -7.71 -11.91 -9.21
C HIS A 8 -7.96 -11.79 -7.69
N ALA A 9 -6.87 -11.82 -6.91
CA ALA A 9 -6.89 -11.71 -5.45
C ALA A 9 -5.72 -10.86 -4.95
N GLY A 10 -5.88 -10.24 -3.78
CA GLY A 10 -4.81 -9.45 -3.14
C GLY A 10 -3.79 -10.30 -2.38
N LYS A 11 -4.14 -11.55 -2.04
CA LYS A 11 -3.26 -12.55 -1.43
C LYS A 11 -3.48 -13.91 -2.08
N VAL A 12 -2.39 -14.63 -2.32
CA VAL A 12 -2.41 -16.00 -2.83
C VAL A 12 -1.41 -16.82 -2.03
N HIS A 13 -1.87 -17.96 -1.51
CA HIS A 13 -1.05 -18.93 -0.81
C HIS A 13 -0.88 -20.17 -1.70
N ILE A 14 0.35 -20.67 -1.86
CA ILE A 14 0.65 -21.86 -2.66
C ILE A 14 1.01 -22.99 -1.70
N ASN A 15 0.26 -24.09 -1.77
CA ASN A 15 0.39 -25.24 -0.85
C ASN A 15 0.19 -24.88 0.64
N GLU A 16 -0.63 -23.88 0.92
CA GLU A 16 -0.99 -23.44 2.27
C GLU A 16 -2.49 -23.07 2.27
N GLN A 17 -3.11 -22.94 3.45
CA GLN A 17 -4.54 -22.65 3.58
C GLN A 17 -4.89 -21.21 3.15
N THR A 18 -6.18 -20.92 3.00
CA THR A 18 -6.63 -19.57 2.68
C THR A 18 -6.64 -18.64 3.89
N VAL A 19 -6.67 -19.20 5.10
CA VAL A 19 -6.73 -18.44 6.36
C VAL A 19 -5.32 -18.33 6.94
N SER A 20 -4.62 -17.27 6.56
CA SER A 20 -3.30 -16.96 7.09
C SER A 20 -3.05 -15.46 7.09
N ASP A 21 -2.41 -14.97 8.15
CA ASP A 21 -2.01 -13.57 8.28
C ASP A 21 -0.70 -13.45 9.07
N GLU A 22 0.10 -12.45 8.69
CA GLU A 22 1.35 -12.11 9.37
C GLU A 22 1.45 -10.59 9.46
N ALA A 23 1.77 -10.07 10.66
CA ALA A 23 1.73 -8.63 10.93
C ALA A 23 2.68 -7.79 10.05
N ASN A 24 3.71 -8.41 9.46
CA ASN A 24 4.70 -7.79 8.58
C ASN A 24 4.36 -7.91 7.08
N ALA A 25 3.36 -8.71 6.70
CA ALA A 25 2.95 -8.91 5.32
C ALA A 25 1.75 -8.03 4.97
N PRO A 26 1.69 -7.45 3.76
CA PRO A 26 0.56 -6.62 3.36
C PRO A 26 -0.70 -7.49 3.15
N PHE A 27 -1.76 -7.15 3.87
CA PHE A 27 -3.08 -7.75 3.83
C PHE A 27 -4.08 -6.77 3.21
N GLY A 28 -4.73 -7.20 2.13
CA GLY A 28 -5.79 -6.44 1.47
C GLY A 28 -6.34 -7.18 0.26
N GLY A 29 -7.53 -6.78 -0.18
CA GLY A 29 -8.24 -7.37 -1.30
C GLY A 29 -8.24 -6.51 -2.56
N VAL A 30 -8.80 -7.06 -3.64
CA VAL A 30 -9.10 -6.36 -4.89
C VAL A 30 -10.58 -6.60 -5.25
N GLY A 31 -11.13 -5.82 -6.19
CA GLY A 31 -12.54 -5.92 -6.58
C GLY A 31 -13.49 -5.52 -5.45
N ALA A 32 -14.54 -6.30 -5.21
CA ALA A 32 -15.52 -6.01 -4.15
C ALA A 32 -14.94 -6.17 -2.72
N SER A 33 -13.76 -6.75 -2.59
CA SER A 33 -13.13 -7.03 -1.29
C SER A 33 -12.32 -5.86 -0.71
N GLY A 34 -12.23 -4.71 -1.38
CA GLY A 34 -11.45 -3.59 -0.82
C GLY A 34 -11.43 -2.32 -1.65
N THR A 35 -10.71 -1.34 -1.12
CA THR A 35 -10.57 0.03 -1.66
C THR A 35 -9.21 0.28 -2.31
N GLY A 36 -8.35 -0.74 -2.37
CA GLY A 36 -6.95 -0.62 -2.78
C GLY A 36 -5.96 -0.43 -1.62
N SER A 37 -6.45 -0.08 -0.42
CA SER A 37 -5.64 -0.02 0.80
C SER A 37 -5.21 -1.40 1.28
N ARG A 38 -4.08 -1.47 1.98
CA ARG A 38 -3.54 -2.69 2.60
C ARG A 38 -3.04 -2.38 4.01
N PHE A 39 -3.06 -3.37 4.89
CA PHE A 39 -2.55 -3.27 6.26
C PHE A 39 -1.50 -4.35 6.52
N GLY A 40 -0.58 -4.12 7.44
CA GLY A 40 0.51 -5.04 7.74
C GLY A 40 1.81 -4.68 7.01
N GLY A 41 2.93 -4.85 7.71
CA GLY A 41 4.23 -4.37 7.25
C GLY A 41 4.37 -2.85 7.34
N ALA A 42 5.62 -2.38 7.35
CA ALA A 42 5.91 -0.96 7.48
C ALA A 42 5.38 -0.15 6.29
N THR A 43 5.64 -0.59 5.06
CA THR A 43 5.26 0.14 3.84
C THR A 43 3.76 0.34 3.73
N ALA A 44 2.97 -0.74 3.81
CA ALA A 44 1.51 -0.63 3.64
C ALA A 44 0.86 0.16 4.79
N ASN A 45 1.33 0.00 6.03
CA ASN A 45 0.80 0.78 7.15
C ASN A 45 1.16 2.26 7.06
N ILE A 46 2.37 2.61 6.62
CA ILE A 46 2.75 4.01 6.40
C ILE A 46 1.85 4.61 5.31
N GLU A 47 1.65 3.92 4.19
CA GLU A 47 0.75 4.38 3.12
C GLU A 47 -0.71 4.50 3.60
N ALA A 48 -1.18 3.60 4.46
CA ALA A 48 -2.58 3.58 4.89
C ALA A 48 -2.91 4.54 6.05
N PHE A 49 -1.93 4.89 6.88
CA PHE A 49 -2.16 5.64 8.12
C PHE A 49 -1.35 6.92 8.24
N THR A 50 -0.57 7.28 7.22
CA THR A 50 0.17 8.54 7.18
C THR A 50 -0.07 9.24 5.86
N GLU A 51 0.08 10.57 5.89
CA GLU A 51 -0.03 11.40 4.69
C GLU A 51 1.33 12.01 4.37
N GLY A 52 1.70 11.98 3.09
CA GLY A 52 2.91 12.63 2.61
C GLY A 52 2.77 14.14 2.68
N GLN A 53 3.48 14.79 3.61
CA GLN A 53 3.50 16.25 3.68
C GLN A 53 4.62 16.83 2.82
N TRP A 54 4.26 17.49 1.71
CA TRP A 54 5.21 18.31 0.97
C TRP A 54 5.33 19.68 1.64
N LEU A 55 6.53 19.98 2.17
CA LEU A 55 6.84 21.25 2.84
C LEU A 55 7.98 21.95 2.11
N THR A 56 7.81 23.24 1.85
CA THR A 56 8.87 24.11 1.33
C THR A 56 9.11 25.27 2.28
N VAL A 57 10.38 25.61 2.51
CA VAL A 57 10.78 26.78 3.32
C VAL A 57 11.80 27.57 2.52
N ARG A 58 11.66 28.90 2.52
CA ARG A 58 12.67 29.82 1.99
C ARG A 58 13.08 30.79 3.10
N PRO A 59 14.38 31.09 3.26
CA PRO A 59 14.84 32.09 4.21
C PRO A 59 14.45 33.50 3.79
N ASP A 60 14.34 33.75 2.48
CA ASP A 60 14.07 35.05 1.88
C ASP A 60 12.88 35.01 0.90
N ILE A 61 12.30 36.18 0.63
CA ILE A 61 11.21 36.35 -0.34
C ILE A 61 11.71 35.96 -1.74
N ALA A 62 10.95 35.08 -2.41
CA ALA A 62 11.24 34.70 -3.78
C ALA A 62 11.01 35.90 -4.73
N PRO A 63 12.02 36.34 -5.51
CA PRO A 63 11.75 37.24 -6.62
C PRO A 63 11.00 36.47 -7.71
N TYR A 64 9.90 37.05 -8.18
CA TYR A 64 9.15 36.55 -9.33
C TYR A 64 9.45 37.41 -10.56
N PRO A 65 9.33 36.86 -11.78
CA PRO A 65 9.81 37.51 -13.00
C PRO A 65 8.98 38.70 -13.49
N PHE A 66 7.87 39.03 -12.83
CA PHE A 66 7.01 40.19 -13.10
C PHE A 66 6.40 40.73 -11.81
#